data_AF-A0A426TSP5-F1
#
_entry.id   AF-A0A426TSP5-F1
#
_cell.length_a   1.000
_cell.length_b   1.000
_cell.length_c   1.000
_cell.angle_alpha   90.00
_cell.angle_beta   90.00
_cell.angle_gamma   90.00
#
_symmetry.space_group_name_H-M   'P 1'
#
loop_
_entity.id
_entity.type
_entity.pdbx_description
1 polymer ?
#
loop_
_entity_poly.entity_id
_entity_poly.type
_entity_poly.pdbx_seq_one_letter_code
_entity_poly.pdbx_strand_id
1 'polypeptide(L)'
;MTIEEAIADISQRVQAASAAAVLRITRVSEEEASIRAYAPAGDEAAIKAATLDYTIQLLTSDGLDVQVLVYDVATSLPPEE
;
A
#
# COMPACT_ATOMS: atom_id res chain seq x y z
N MET A 1 11.15 -1.88 13.40
CA MET A 1 10.16 -0.96 12.79
C MET A 1 8.79 -1.27 13.37
N THR A 2 7.91 -0.30 13.56
CA THR A 2 6.51 -0.53 13.96
C THR A 2 5.59 -0.66 12.75
N ILE A 3 4.38 -1.17 12.95
CA ILE A 3 3.37 -1.25 11.88
C ILE A 3 2.98 0.14 11.34
N GLU A 4 2.96 1.17 12.19
CA GLU A 4 2.66 2.55 11.77
C GLU A 4 3.78 3.12 10.90
N GLU A 5 5.04 2.86 11.25
CA GLU A 5 6.21 3.24 10.43
C GLU A 5 6.17 2.52 9.08
N ALA A 6 5.90 1.20 9.06
CA ALA A 6 5.79 0.42 7.84
C ALA A 6 4.65 0.91 6.92
N ILE A 7 3.49 1.23 7.51
CA ILE A 7 2.35 1.82 6.77
C ILE A 7 2.74 3.17 6.16
N ALA A 8 3.43 4.03 6.92
CA ALA A 8 3.85 5.35 6.44
C ALA A 8 4.84 5.23 5.27
N ASP A 9 5.85 4.37 5.40
CA ASP A 9 6.85 4.13 4.36
C ASP A 9 6.25 3.56 3.08
N ILE A 10 5.36 2.57 3.19
CA ILE A 10 4.66 2.02 2.02
C ILE A 10 3.77 3.09 1.39
N SER A 11 3.04 3.87 2.20
CA SER A 11 2.20 4.95 1.68
C SER A 11 3.01 5.98 0.89
N GLN A 12 4.20 6.34 1.38
CA GLN A 12 5.12 7.22 0.66
C GLN A 12 5.61 6.61 -0.65
N ARG A 13 5.97 5.32 -0.66
CA ARG A 13 6.38 4.61 -1.89
C ARG A 13 5.26 4.56 -2.93
N VAL A 14 4.02 4.31 -2.50
CA VAL A 14 2.85 4.34 -3.39
C VAL A 14 2.64 5.74 -3.97
N GLN A 15 2.69 6.78 -3.14
CA GLN A 15 2.50 8.16 -3.59
C GLN A 15 3.64 8.65 -4.50
N ALA A 16 4.86 8.18 -4.29
CA ALA A 16 5.99 8.47 -5.18
C ALA A 16 5.82 7.83 -6.56
N ALA A 17 5.23 6.63 -6.62
CA ALA A 17 4.91 5.95 -7.89
C ALA A 17 3.65 6.51 -8.56
N SER A 18 2.68 6.99 -7.78
CA SER A 18 1.41 7.54 -8.25
C SER A 18 0.93 8.66 -7.32
N ALA A 19 1.21 9.90 -7.68
CA ALA A 19 0.79 11.06 -6.89
C ALA A 19 -0.74 11.20 -6.79
N ALA A 20 -1.48 10.59 -7.73
CA ALA A 20 -2.95 10.58 -7.75
C ALA A 20 -3.56 9.39 -6.98
N ALA A 21 -2.74 8.52 -6.37
CA ALA A 21 -3.26 7.34 -5.68
C ALA A 21 -4.01 7.75 -4.40
N VAL A 22 -5.23 7.23 -4.25
CA VAL A 22 -6.01 7.33 -3.00
C VAL A 22 -5.76 6.08 -2.18
N LEU A 23 -5.33 6.26 -0.93
CA LEU A 23 -5.00 5.16 -0.03
C LEU A 23 -6.12 4.95 1.00
N ARG A 24 -6.57 3.69 1.15
CA ARG A 24 -7.41 3.25 2.27
C ARG A 24 -6.65 2.21 3.06
N ILE A 25 -6.36 2.54 4.32
CA ILE A 25 -5.53 1.72 5.20
C ILE A 25 -6.43 1.02 6.21
N THR A 26 -6.23 -0.27 6.40
CA THR A 26 -6.88 -1.05 7.46
C THR A 26 -5.79 -1.71 8.28
N ARG A 27 -5.62 -1.21 9.51
CA ARG A 27 -4.76 -1.85 10.52
C ARG A 27 -5.54 -2.99 11.17
N VAL A 28 -4.96 -4.17 11.17
CA VAL A 28 -5.56 -5.38 11.74
C VAL A 28 -5.01 -5.64 13.14
N SER A 29 -3.70 -5.48 13.32
CA SER A 29 -3.02 -5.72 14.60
C SER A 29 -1.78 -4.80 14.77
N GLU A 30 -0.90 -5.16 15.71
CA GLU A 30 0.43 -4.54 15.84
C GLU A 30 1.43 -5.05 14.79
N GLU A 31 1.09 -6.11 14.06
CA GLU A 31 1.97 -6.80 13.10
C GLU A 31 1.36 -6.88 11.69
N GLU A 32 0.05 -6.66 11.55
CA GLU A 32 -0.68 -6.85 10.29
C GLU A 32 -1.45 -5.60 9.84
N ALA A 33 -1.33 -5.27 8.55
CA ALA A 33 -2.11 -4.21 7.91
C ALA A 33 -2.35 -4.47 6.42
N SER A 34 -3.40 -3.85 5.88
CA SER A 34 -3.65 -3.81 4.44
C SER A 34 -3.79 -2.38 3.95
N ILE A 35 -3.26 -2.11 2.76
CA ILE A 35 -3.30 -0.81 2.08
C ILE A 35 -3.95 -1.03 0.73
N ARG A 36 -5.16 -0.51 0.56
CA ARG A 36 -5.85 -0.44 -0.74
C ARG A 36 -5.43 0.86 -1.42
N ALA A 37 -4.67 0.75 -2.49
CA ALA A 37 -4.24 1.86 -3.33
C ALA A 37 -5.13 1.92 -4.57
N TYR A 38 -5.95 2.96 -4.67
CA TYR A 38 -6.75 3.26 -5.86
C TYR A 38 -5.98 4.24 -6.73
N ALA A 39 -5.49 3.78 -7.88
CA ALA A 39 -4.60 4.56 -8.74
C ALA A 39 -5.08 4.51 -10.20
N PRO A 40 -4.62 5.44 -11.07
CA PRO A 40 -4.81 5.30 -12.50
C PRO A 40 -4.25 3.96 -13.01
N ALA A 41 -4.95 3.30 -13.94
CA ALA A 41 -4.51 2.01 -14.49
C ALA A 41 -3.07 2.01 -15.04
N GLY A 42 -2.59 3.16 -15.54
CA GLY A 42 -1.22 3.33 -16.02
C GLY A 42 -0.14 3.22 -14.93
N ASP A 43 -0.50 3.44 -13.67
CA ASP A 43 0.46 3.50 -12.55
C ASP A 43 0.50 2.19 -11.73
N GLU A 44 -0.40 1.24 -12.01
CA GLU A 44 -0.52 -0.02 -11.25
C GLU A 44 0.81 -0.79 -11.19
N ALA A 45 1.47 -0.95 -12.34
CA ALA A 45 2.73 -1.67 -12.43
C ALA A 45 3.86 -0.96 -11.68
N ALA A 46 3.88 0.38 -11.71
CA ALA A 46 4.87 1.19 -10.99
C ALA A 46 4.70 1.05 -9.48
N ILE A 47 3.47 1.07 -8.98
CA ILE A 47 3.16 0.87 -7.56
C ILE A 47 3.62 -0.52 -7.11
N LYS A 48 3.26 -1.58 -7.84
CA LYS A 48 3.66 -2.96 -7.50
C LYS A 48 5.18 -3.10 -7.46
N ALA A 49 5.89 -2.55 -8.45
CA ALA A 49 7.36 -2.58 -8.48
C ALA A 49 7.99 -1.81 -7.31
N ALA A 50 7.36 -0.71 -6.86
CA ALA A 50 7.87 0.10 -5.75
C ALA A 50 7.67 -0.52 -4.36
N THR A 51 6.68 -1.42 -4.20
CA THR A 51 6.26 -1.95 -2.90
C THR A 51 6.58 -3.43 -2.69
N LEU A 52 6.60 -4.25 -3.74
CA LEU A 52 6.68 -5.73 -3.61
C LEU A 52 7.89 -6.18 -2.77
N ASP A 53 9.10 -5.82 -3.17
CA ASP A 53 10.31 -6.25 -2.46
C ASP A 53 10.34 -5.73 -1.02
N TYR A 54 9.83 -4.51 -0.79
CA TYR A 54 9.77 -3.93 0.54
C TYR A 54 8.78 -4.68 1.45
N THR A 55 7.60 -5.04 0.95
CA THR A 55 6.62 -5.84 1.71
C THR A 55 7.18 -7.22 2.07
N ILE A 56 7.97 -7.84 1.19
CA ILE A 56 8.65 -9.11 1.49
C ILE A 56 9.73 -8.90 2.57
N GLN A 57 10.50 -7.81 2.48
CA GLN A 57 11.50 -7.48 3.49
C GLN A 57 10.87 -7.27 4.87
N LEU A 58 9.77 -6.51 4.96
CA LEU A 58 9.01 -6.29 6.20
C LEU A 58 8.57 -7.60 6.84
N LEU A 59 8.00 -8.50 6.04
CA LEU A 59 7.55 -9.80 6.52
C LEU A 59 8.70 -10.67 7.02
N THR A 60 9.80 -10.72 6.27
CA THR A 60 10.92 -11.64 6.56
C THR A 60 11.89 -11.14 7.61
N SER A 61 12.05 -9.82 7.76
CA SER A 61 13.04 -9.21 8.64
C SER A 61 12.43 -8.65 9.93
N ASP A 62 11.25 -8.06 9.83
CA ASP A 62 10.58 -7.38 10.96
C ASP A 62 9.34 -8.15 11.46
N GLY A 63 8.89 -9.20 10.75
CA GLY A 63 7.68 -9.95 11.09
C GLY A 63 6.38 -9.17 10.82
N LEU A 64 6.43 -8.11 10.01
CA LEU A 64 5.28 -7.25 9.71
C LEU A 64 4.64 -7.67 8.38
N ASP A 65 3.40 -8.16 8.42
CA ASP A 65 2.62 -8.46 7.22
C ASP A 65 1.83 -7.23 6.76
N VAL A 66 2.41 -6.48 5.82
CA VAL A 66 1.73 -5.35 5.18
C VAL A 66 1.43 -5.69 3.73
N GLN A 67 0.14 -5.79 3.40
CA GLN A 67 -0.32 -6.11 2.06
C GLN A 67 -0.71 -4.84 1.29
N VAL A 68 -0.25 -4.74 0.03
CA VAL A 68 -0.63 -3.65 -0.88
C VAL A 68 -1.52 -4.20 -2.00
N LEU A 69 -2.76 -3.74 -2.01
CA LEU A 69 -3.77 -4.10 -3.00
C LEU A 69 -3.98 -2.90 -3.93
N VAL A 70 -3.67 -3.04 -5.21
CA VAL A 70 -3.80 -1.96 -6.19
C VAL A 70 -5.05 -2.17 -7.03
N TYR A 71 -5.88 -1.13 -7.13
CA TYR A 71 -7.13 -1.11 -7.91
C TYR A 71 -7.15 0.09 -8.83
N ASP A 72 -7.86 -0.03 -9.96
CA ASP A 72 -8.14 1.11 -10.83
C ASP A 72 -9.13 2.06 -10.13
N VAL A 73 -8.69 3.30 -9.94
CA VAL A 73 -9.49 4.37 -9.35
C VAL A 73 -10.79 4.62 -10.12
N ALA A 74 -10.80 4.45 -11.44
CA ALA A 74 -11.95 4.74 -12.28
C ALA A 74 -13.10 3.74 -12.09
N THR A 75 -12.81 2.50 -11.70
CA THR A 75 -13.79 1.42 -11.63
C THR A 75 -14.04 0.90 -10.23
N SER A 76 -13.18 1.22 -9.27
CA SER A 76 -13.15 0.51 -7.98
C SER A 76 -13.08 1.41 -6.76
N LEU A 77 -12.91 2.72 -6.91
CA LEU A 77 -12.92 3.65 -5.76
C LEU A 77 -14.34 3.68 -5.15
N PRO A 78 -14.53 3.21 -3.91
CA PRO A 78 -15.83 3.32 -3.25
C PRO A 78 -16.14 4.80 -2.93
N PRO A 79 -17.43 5.18 -2.84
CA PRO A 79 -17.82 6.50 -2.36
C PRO A 79 -17.23 6.76 -0.97
N GLU A 80 -17.00 8.04 -0.64
CA GLU A 80 -16.46 8.41 0.67
C GLU A 80 -17.39 7.92 1.80
N GLU A 81 -16.80 7.23 2.79
CA GLU A 81 -17.46 6.77 4.03
C GLU A 81 -17.62 7.91 5.05
#